data_AF-A0A1R0X3I4-F1
#
_entry.id   AF-A0A1R0X3I4-F1
#
_cell.length_a   1.000
_cell.length_b   1.000
_cell.length_c   1.000
_cell.angle_alpha   90.00
_cell.angle_beta   90.00
_cell.angle_gamma   90.00
#
_symmetry.space_group_name_H-M   'P 1'
#
loop_
_entity.id
_entity.type
_entity.pdbx_description
1 polymer ?
#
loop_
_entity_poly.entity_id
_entity_poly.type
_entity_poly.pdbx_seq_one_letter_code
_entity_poly.pdbx_strand_id
1 'polypeptide(L)'
;MRLIVREYLSMLRESEELDALLPDLLLSMDIQPIYKPQRGVRQYGVDQSAVGIDPEDQREKLFLFVIKQKDIDRNNWDTGIQAVRPTLNEIFDVYLRTMLDDRFRNLPKKIILCTNGDMKQDVSINWINYTNDHGLAGEIEFDFWGGDVLSSLVVRYLLNEFVMPESVQKQMRKTLAFLDLIEYDLSHFYELIEEILFNDALHGKVKPLKTLRCIHLCLNLVYHWSKEAGNLKHAVFASERVILRLWEWMHRKGVKIDKTMWEIFYAIDDTRREINYEYIEKITPHCMVRDGLSGYGADRIEYPMLVFEQIGIISLIGLDFIYAEDALEQDEGNSYLNNMAQKAAHVLQGLILNHNICRFPVYDSHINDISMALILLYRTNRIEVMKSWIYQLFLHIGRGYQLRGRFPLLNDVYDDLIDAELGLQNADPSSSTLLPMLLEWTIILNWSEQYNYVYEMIHLIFGKVDLQIWFADEHTEKYLYRKSALFNSGVMLTSIELPEGFEQYRIMVCEEIGTNEEEISFIKESFPIIGVVSFRHFRTPIFPIYWRRLINSNL
;
A
#
# COMPACT_ATOMS: atom_id res chain seq x y z
N MET A 1 18.57 17.99 0.49
CA MET A 1 18.22 16.66 -0.05
C MET A 1 19.34 15.64 0.13
N ARG A 2 20.59 15.92 -0.27
CA ARG A 2 21.70 14.96 -0.06
C ARG A 2 21.82 14.42 1.37
N LEU A 3 21.71 15.29 2.38
CA LEU A 3 21.74 14.87 3.79
C LEU A 3 20.59 13.92 4.14
N ILE A 4 19.36 14.23 3.71
CA ILE A 4 18.19 13.36 3.89
C ILE A 4 18.42 12.01 3.20
N VAL A 5 18.89 12.00 1.96
CA VAL A 5 19.20 10.74 1.26
C VAL A 5 20.32 9.97 1.96
N ARG A 6 21.32 10.65 2.51
CA ARG A 6 22.40 10.01 3.30
C ARG A 6 21.84 9.36 4.56
N GLU A 7 20.95 10.05 5.25
CA GLU A 7 20.26 9.57 6.44
C GLU A 7 19.38 8.36 6.10
N TYR A 8 18.58 8.45 5.04
CA TYR A 8 17.79 7.36 4.48
C TYR A 8 18.63 6.10 4.23
N LEU A 9 19.74 6.24 3.51
CA LEU A 9 20.65 5.12 3.24
C LEU A 9 21.14 4.49 4.54
N SER A 10 21.46 5.31 5.56
CA SER A 10 21.89 4.80 6.86
C SER A 10 20.79 4.07 7.64
N MET A 11 19.51 4.37 7.36
CA MET A 11 18.36 3.68 7.95
C MET A 11 18.12 2.30 7.33
N LEU A 12 18.74 1.97 6.19
CA LEU A 12 18.60 0.66 5.56
C LEU A 12 19.29 -0.41 6.43
N ARG A 13 18.52 -1.30 7.04
CA ARG A 13 19.02 -2.31 7.99
C ARG A 13 19.11 -3.69 7.39
N GLU A 14 18.36 -3.98 6.33
CA GLU A 14 18.32 -5.30 5.70
C GLU A 14 19.09 -5.30 4.37
N SER A 15 19.79 -6.39 4.05
CA SER A 15 20.68 -6.40 2.88
C SER A 15 19.87 -6.21 1.60
N GLU A 16 18.67 -6.78 1.60
CA GLU A 16 17.70 -6.71 0.52
C GLU A 16 17.25 -5.27 0.19
N GLU A 17 17.32 -4.32 1.14
CA GLU A 17 16.88 -2.93 0.92
C GLU A 17 17.86 -2.14 0.04
N LEU A 18 19.17 -2.27 0.29
CA LEU A 18 20.19 -1.66 -0.56
C LEU A 18 20.27 -2.37 -1.92
N ASP A 19 20.06 -3.69 -1.92
CA ASP A 19 19.96 -4.51 -3.14
C ASP A 19 18.76 -4.10 -4.02
N ALA A 20 17.68 -3.58 -3.42
CA ALA A 20 16.52 -3.07 -4.14
C ALA A 20 16.77 -1.68 -4.76
N LEU A 21 17.46 -0.78 -4.05
CA LEU A 21 17.73 0.58 -4.53
C LEU A 21 18.79 0.63 -5.65
N LEU A 22 19.83 -0.21 -5.54
CA LEU A 22 20.98 -0.14 -6.43
C LEU A 22 20.62 -0.36 -7.93
N PRO A 23 19.82 -1.36 -8.33
CA PRO A 23 19.40 -1.54 -9.71
C PRO A 23 18.71 -0.31 -10.30
N ASP A 24 17.84 0.36 -9.53
CA ASP A 24 17.15 1.56 -10.00
C ASP A 24 18.08 2.75 -10.19
N LEU A 25 19.07 2.89 -9.30
CA LEU A 25 20.14 3.87 -9.45
C LEU A 25 20.94 3.59 -10.73
N LEU A 26 21.40 2.35 -10.93
CA LEU A 26 22.19 1.96 -12.11
C LEU A 26 21.43 2.21 -13.40
N LEU A 27 20.17 1.78 -13.49
CA LEU A 27 19.33 2.03 -14.66
C LEU A 27 19.13 3.53 -14.93
N SER A 28 19.13 4.36 -13.89
CA SER A 28 19.00 5.82 -14.01
C SER A 28 20.30 6.51 -14.42
N MET A 29 21.43 5.82 -14.23
CA MET A 29 22.76 6.13 -14.75
C MET A 29 22.98 5.58 -16.17
N ASP A 30 21.97 4.97 -16.79
CA ASP A 30 22.06 4.26 -18.07
C ASP A 30 23.03 3.05 -18.03
N ILE A 31 23.24 2.47 -16.84
CA ILE A 31 23.97 1.21 -16.60
C ILE A 31 22.96 0.08 -16.43
N GLN A 32 23.03 -0.95 -17.27
CA GLN A 32 22.04 -2.03 -17.35
C GLN A 32 22.42 -3.19 -16.42
N PRO A 33 21.62 -3.50 -15.37
CA PRO A 33 21.81 -4.69 -14.55
C PRO A 33 21.73 -5.96 -15.40
N ILE A 34 22.71 -6.85 -15.25
CA ILE A 34 22.71 -8.20 -15.81
C ILE A 34 22.04 -9.10 -14.77
N TYR A 35 20.98 -9.80 -15.18
CA TYR A 35 20.14 -10.78 -14.45
C TYR A 35 20.35 -10.89 -12.92
N LYS A 36 19.26 -10.72 -12.16
CA LYS A 36 19.23 -10.99 -10.72
C LYS A 36 19.65 -12.45 -10.43
N PRO A 37 20.58 -12.70 -9.48
CA PRO A 37 20.86 -14.05 -9.03
C PRO A 37 19.59 -14.71 -8.44
N GLN A 38 19.37 -15.99 -8.74
CA GLN A 38 18.26 -16.76 -8.18
C GLN A 38 18.47 -17.01 -6.67
N ARG A 39 17.41 -16.84 -5.86
CA ARG A 39 17.43 -17.19 -4.42
C ARG A 39 17.90 -18.64 -4.23
N GLY A 40 18.93 -18.84 -3.40
CA GLY A 40 19.48 -20.16 -3.08
C GLY A 40 20.65 -20.65 -3.95
N VAL A 41 21.03 -19.90 -5.01
CA VAL A 41 22.22 -20.21 -5.81
C VAL A 41 23.42 -19.45 -5.28
N ARG A 42 24.58 -20.10 -5.16
CA ARG A 42 25.83 -19.47 -4.68
C ARG A 42 26.24 -18.35 -5.64
N GLN A 43 26.42 -17.14 -5.10
CA GLN A 43 26.66 -15.91 -5.86
C GLN A 43 28.16 -15.59 -6.07
N TYR A 44 29.06 -16.44 -5.55
CA TYR A 44 30.52 -16.40 -5.77
C TYR A 44 31.14 -15.00 -5.67
N GLY A 45 30.69 -14.25 -4.67
CA GLY A 45 31.19 -12.92 -4.35
C GLY A 45 30.59 -11.74 -5.13
N VAL A 46 29.68 -11.95 -6.08
CA VAL A 46 29.01 -10.86 -6.83
C VAL A 46 27.53 -10.84 -6.50
N ASP A 47 27.09 -9.81 -5.78
CA ASP A 47 25.68 -9.64 -5.39
C ASP A 47 24.87 -9.04 -6.55
N GLN A 48 25.45 -8.09 -7.30
CA GLN A 48 24.85 -7.51 -8.51
C GLN A 48 25.91 -7.29 -9.59
N SER A 49 25.58 -7.65 -10.83
CA SER A 49 26.40 -7.33 -12.01
C SER A 49 25.67 -6.41 -12.96
N ALA A 50 26.37 -5.52 -13.66
CA ALA A 50 25.76 -4.60 -14.62
C ALA A 50 26.74 -4.20 -15.73
N VAL A 51 26.24 -3.80 -16.89
CA VAL A 51 27.06 -3.30 -18.01
C VAL A 51 26.56 -1.94 -18.45
N GLY A 52 27.48 -1.01 -18.66
CA GLY A 52 27.15 0.33 -19.13
C GLY A 52 28.40 1.19 -19.31
N ILE A 53 28.17 2.44 -19.67
CA ILE A 53 29.23 3.44 -19.82
C ILE A 53 29.52 4.03 -18.44
N ASP A 54 30.77 3.92 -17.99
CA ASP A 54 31.21 4.55 -16.74
C ASP A 54 31.16 6.08 -16.87
N PRO A 55 30.40 6.79 -16.03
CA PRO A 55 30.29 8.23 -16.13
C PRO A 55 31.61 8.97 -15.86
N GLU A 56 32.59 8.34 -15.21
CA GLU A 56 33.86 8.97 -14.86
C GLU A 56 34.83 9.03 -16.05
N ASP A 57 34.92 7.97 -16.85
CA ASP A 57 35.89 7.87 -17.95
C ASP A 57 35.27 7.61 -19.34
N GLN A 58 33.93 7.50 -19.40
CA GLN A 58 33.15 7.30 -20.63
C GLN A 58 33.48 6.00 -21.38
N ARG A 59 34.00 4.97 -20.69
CA ARG A 59 34.25 3.65 -21.26
C ARG A 59 33.15 2.67 -20.88
N GLU A 60 32.80 1.78 -21.79
CA GLU A 60 31.91 0.65 -21.49
C GLU A 60 32.63 -0.35 -20.57
N LYS A 61 32.03 -0.66 -19.42
CA LYS A 61 32.59 -1.54 -18.39
C LYS A 61 31.56 -2.55 -17.91
N LEU A 62 32.08 -3.67 -17.40
CA LEU A 62 31.33 -4.60 -16.56
C LEU A 62 31.52 -4.18 -15.09
N PHE A 63 30.43 -3.79 -14.45
CA PHE A 63 30.37 -3.47 -13.03
C PHE A 63 30.02 -4.71 -12.24
N LEU A 64 30.83 -5.02 -11.22
CA LEU A 64 30.61 -6.14 -10.29
C LEU A 64 30.50 -5.56 -8.89
N PHE A 65 29.31 -5.64 -8.30
CA PHE A 65 29.03 -5.09 -6.98
C PHE A 65 29.14 -6.17 -5.91
N VAL A 66 29.88 -5.83 -4.87
CA VAL A 66 29.88 -6.51 -3.58
C VAL A 66 29.15 -5.63 -2.59
N ILE A 67 27.99 -6.06 -2.10
CA ILE A 67 27.12 -5.28 -1.26
C ILE A 67 27.29 -5.74 0.18
N LYS A 68 27.66 -4.81 1.06
CA LYS A 68 27.83 -5.03 2.50
C LYS A 68 27.08 -3.98 3.28
N GLN A 69 26.69 -4.33 4.50
CA GLN A 69 25.94 -3.43 5.36
C GLN A 69 26.82 -2.78 6.43
N LYS A 70 26.41 -1.58 6.85
CA LYS A 70 27.05 -0.79 7.91
C LYS A 70 28.50 -0.44 7.56
N ASP A 71 29.21 0.11 8.53
CA ASP A 71 30.59 0.51 8.33
C ASP A 71 31.50 -0.70 8.10
N ILE A 72 32.46 -0.54 7.19
CA ILE A 72 33.51 -1.54 6.97
C ILE A 72 34.61 -1.32 7.98
N ASP A 73 34.82 -2.30 8.86
CA ASP A 73 35.75 -2.26 9.99
C ASP A 73 36.64 -3.51 10.01
N ARG A 74 37.60 -3.55 10.93
CA ARG A 74 38.54 -4.68 11.01
C ARG A 74 37.85 -6.03 11.24
N ASN A 75 36.68 -6.05 11.86
CA ASN A 75 35.96 -7.28 12.15
C ASN A 75 35.36 -7.87 10.88
N ASN A 76 34.75 -7.04 10.03
CA ASN A 76 34.08 -7.49 8.80
C ASN A 76 34.98 -7.46 7.55
N TRP A 77 36.23 -7.00 7.65
CA TRP A 77 37.19 -7.02 6.56
C TRP A 77 37.66 -8.43 6.17
N ASP A 78 38.15 -9.23 7.14
CA ASP A 78 38.78 -10.53 6.88
C ASP A 78 38.21 -11.69 7.72
N THR A 79 37.39 -11.39 8.73
CA THR A 79 36.96 -12.41 9.69
C THR A 79 35.65 -13.08 9.26
N GLY A 80 35.76 -14.26 8.67
CA GLY A 80 34.63 -15.12 8.31
C GLY A 80 34.33 -15.15 6.82
N ILE A 81 33.54 -16.14 6.39
CA ILE A 81 33.28 -16.42 4.95
C ILE A 81 32.54 -15.26 4.26
N GLN A 82 31.74 -14.51 5.01
CA GLN A 82 30.97 -13.36 4.52
C GLN A 82 31.70 -12.02 4.66
N ALA A 83 32.96 -12.02 5.09
CA ALA A 83 33.77 -10.82 5.19
C ALA A 83 34.14 -10.27 3.80
N VAL A 84 34.51 -8.99 3.75
CA VAL A 84 34.80 -8.26 2.50
C VAL A 84 35.86 -8.95 1.66
N ARG A 85 37.05 -9.19 2.23
CA ARG A 85 38.18 -9.74 1.49
C ARG A 85 37.92 -11.15 0.96
N PRO A 86 37.40 -12.11 1.74
CA PRO A 86 36.98 -13.41 1.22
C PRO A 86 35.97 -13.31 0.07
N THR A 87 35.00 -12.39 0.17
CA THR A 87 33.98 -12.19 -0.87
C THR A 87 34.62 -11.66 -2.17
N LEU A 88 35.54 -10.70 -2.06
CA LEU A 88 36.28 -10.18 -3.22
C LEU A 88 37.18 -11.24 -3.85
N ASN A 89 37.82 -12.11 -3.05
CA ASN A 89 38.64 -13.21 -3.58
C ASN A 89 37.80 -14.19 -4.41
N GLU A 90 36.57 -14.51 -3.99
CA GLU A 90 35.68 -15.41 -4.75
C GLU A 90 35.38 -14.90 -6.17
N ILE A 91 35.38 -13.57 -6.38
CA ILE A 91 35.22 -12.97 -7.71
C ILE A 91 36.35 -13.41 -8.65
N PHE A 92 37.58 -13.38 -8.18
CA PHE A 92 38.77 -13.76 -8.95
C PHE A 92 38.95 -15.27 -9.08
N ASP A 93 38.65 -15.99 -8.00
CA ASP A 93 38.85 -17.43 -7.91
C ASP A 93 37.79 -18.19 -8.71
N VAL A 94 36.56 -17.67 -8.76
CA VAL A 94 35.42 -18.36 -9.35
C VAL A 94 34.68 -17.52 -10.39
N TYR A 95 34.16 -16.34 -10.03
CA TYR A 95 33.20 -15.63 -10.87
C TYR A 95 33.77 -15.26 -12.24
N LEU A 96 34.90 -14.56 -12.28
CA LEU A 96 35.55 -14.10 -13.52
C LEU A 96 36.03 -15.25 -14.41
N ARG A 97 36.33 -16.41 -13.81
CA ARG A 97 36.85 -17.58 -14.54
C ARG A 97 35.73 -18.43 -15.14
N THR A 98 34.67 -18.65 -14.37
CA THR A 98 33.73 -19.75 -14.63
C THR A 98 32.30 -19.27 -14.87
N MET A 99 31.88 -18.14 -14.27
CA MET A 99 30.49 -17.68 -14.32
C MET A 99 30.27 -16.56 -15.33
N LEU A 100 31.33 -15.88 -15.76
CA LEU A 100 31.22 -14.74 -16.69
C LEU A 100 30.88 -15.19 -18.11
N ASP A 101 29.80 -14.63 -18.66
CA ASP A 101 29.41 -14.81 -20.07
C ASP A 101 30.51 -14.28 -21.01
N ASP A 102 30.83 -15.04 -22.05
CA ASP A 102 31.85 -14.72 -23.04
C ASP A 102 31.65 -13.33 -23.66
N ARG A 103 30.40 -12.86 -23.76
CA ARG A 103 30.07 -11.51 -24.28
C ARG A 103 30.69 -10.37 -23.47
N PHE A 104 30.91 -10.56 -22.18
CA PHE A 104 31.44 -9.51 -21.28
C PHE A 104 32.92 -9.72 -20.92
N ARG A 105 33.52 -10.83 -21.38
CA ARG A 105 34.89 -11.22 -21.02
C ARG A 105 35.95 -10.21 -21.45
N ASN A 106 35.72 -9.47 -22.53
CA ASN A 106 36.66 -8.48 -23.06
C ASN A 106 36.44 -7.06 -22.51
N LEU A 107 35.36 -6.81 -21.75
CA LEU A 107 35.12 -5.50 -21.15
C LEU A 107 36.06 -5.28 -19.96
N PRO A 108 36.53 -4.04 -19.69
CA PRO A 108 37.15 -3.70 -18.41
C PRO A 108 36.16 -3.95 -17.26
N LYS A 109 36.66 -4.38 -16.12
CA LYS A 109 35.87 -4.71 -14.93
C LYS A 109 36.05 -3.63 -13.88
N LYS A 110 34.95 -3.10 -13.35
CA LYS A 110 34.94 -2.21 -12.19
C LYS A 110 34.30 -2.97 -11.03
N ILE A 111 35.11 -3.41 -10.08
CA ILE A 111 34.64 -4.10 -8.88
C ILE A 111 34.35 -3.05 -7.81
N ILE A 112 33.10 -2.97 -7.38
CA ILE A 112 32.62 -1.94 -6.47
C ILE A 112 32.23 -2.57 -5.15
N LEU A 113 32.92 -2.18 -4.07
CA LEU A 113 32.44 -2.45 -2.73
C LEU A 113 31.41 -1.38 -2.36
N CYS A 114 30.14 -1.80 -2.28
CA CYS A 114 29.00 -0.94 -2.01
C CYS A 114 28.51 -1.14 -0.58
N THR A 115 28.29 -0.06 0.15
CA THR A 115 27.70 -0.11 1.48
C THR A 115 26.92 1.15 1.82
N ASN A 116 25.92 1.00 2.69
CA ASN A 116 25.21 2.15 3.24
C ASN A 116 25.95 2.86 4.39
N GLY A 117 27.01 2.26 4.93
CA GLY A 117 27.93 2.88 5.89
C GLY A 117 29.11 3.58 5.25
N ASP A 118 30.21 3.66 5.99
CA ASP A 118 31.50 4.20 5.56
C ASP A 118 32.64 3.21 5.82
N MET A 119 33.75 3.38 5.11
CA MET A 119 34.99 2.65 5.41
C MET A 119 35.70 3.29 6.59
N LYS A 120 35.90 2.54 7.68
CA LYS A 120 36.65 3.02 8.84
C LYS A 120 38.14 3.12 8.52
N GLN A 121 38.80 4.07 9.21
CA GLN A 121 40.22 4.36 9.00
C GLN A 121 41.15 3.18 9.30
N ASP A 122 40.75 2.29 10.20
CA ASP A 122 41.50 1.10 10.59
C ASP A 122 41.57 0.03 9.50
N VAL A 123 40.75 0.12 8.45
CA VAL A 123 40.75 -0.78 7.29
C VAL A 123 41.17 -0.08 5.99
N SER A 124 41.24 1.25 5.96
CA SER A 124 41.55 2.00 4.73
C SER A 124 42.87 1.56 4.10
N ILE A 125 43.90 1.29 4.91
CA ILE A 125 45.20 0.78 4.41
C ILE A 125 45.05 -0.62 3.82
N ASN A 126 44.25 -1.49 4.45
CA ASN A 126 44.01 -2.84 3.95
C ASN A 126 43.28 -2.81 2.60
N TRP A 127 42.27 -1.95 2.46
CA TRP A 127 41.59 -1.73 1.18
C TRP A 127 42.55 -1.25 0.10
N ILE A 128 43.32 -0.18 0.36
CA ILE A 128 44.27 0.37 -0.61
C ILE A 128 45.29 -0.67 -1.07
N ASN A 129 45.86 -1.44 -0.13
CA ASN A 129 46.80 -2.51 -0.47
C ASN A 129 46.13 -3.59 -1.33
N TYR A 130 44.91 -4.01 -0.95
CA TYR A 130 44.16 -5.01 -1.70
C TYR A 130 43.87 -4.54 -3.13
N THR A 131 43.41 -3.31 -3.32
CA THR A 131 43.11 -2.77 -4.66
C THR A 131 44.36 -2.58 -5.51
N ASN A 132 45.50 -2.25 -4.89
CA ASN A 132 46.78 -2.16 -5.59
C ASN A 132 47.32 -3.54 -6.01
N ASP A 133 47.16 -4.55 -5.16
CA ASP A 133 47.65 -5.91 -5.42
C ASP A 133 46.86 -6.62 -6.52
N HIS A 134 45.55 -6.33 -6.64
CA HIS A 134 44.64 -7.03 -7.56
C HIS A 134 44.17 -6.16 -8.75
N GLY A 135 44.44 -4.85 -8.71
CA GLY A 135 44.10 -3.93 -9.79
C GLY A 135 45.02 -4.12 -10.99
N LEU A 136 44.44 -4.09 -12.19
CA LEU A 136 45.18 -4.10 -13.45
C LEU A 136 44.75 -2.90 -14.29
N ALA A 137 45.69 -1.98 -14.55
CA ALA A 137 45.41 -0.74 -15.25
C ALA A 137 44.71 -1.00 -16.60
N GLY A 138 43.50 -0.44 -16.75
CA GLY A 138 42.70 -0.57 -17.96
C GLY A 138 41.92 -1.88 -18.12
N GLU A 139 42.10 -2.85 -17.21
CA GLU A 139 41.41 -4.15 -17.21
C GLU A 139 40.56 -4.37 -15.96
N ILE A 140 41.09 -4.12 -14.76
CA ILE A 140 40.42 -4.33 -13.47
C ILE A 140 40.64 -3.11 -12.58
N GLU A 141 39.54 -2.43 -12.26
CA GLU A 141 39.48 -1.25 -11.42
C GLU A 141 38.63 -1.55 -10.18
N PHE A 142 38.96 -0.89 -9.08
CA PHE A 142 38.21 -0.97 -7.83
C PHE A 142 37.65 0.39 -7.47
N ASP A 143 36.46 0.38 -6.88
CA ASP A 143 35.83 1.57 -6.33
C ASP A 143 35.10 1.24 -5.02
N PHE A 144 34.90 2.26 -4.19
CA PHE A 144 34.17 2.14 -2.93
C PHE A 144 32.98 3.09 -2.92
N TRP A 145 31.78 2.53 -2.95
CA TRP A 145 30.54 3.27 -2.87
C TRP A 145 29.99 3.19 -1.45
N GLY A 146 30.56 3.99 -0.56
CA GLY A 146 29.98 4.30 0.75
C GLY A 146 28.79 5.26 0.61
N GLY A 147 28.07 5.51 1.70
CA GLY A 147 26.82 6.26 1.57
C GLY A 147 26.98 7.73 1.18
N ASP A 148 28.16 8.34 1.33
CA ASP A 148 28.43 9.68 0.79
C ASP A 148 28.46 9.71 -0.74
N VAL A 149 29.02 8.66 -1.36
CA VAL A 149 29.04 8.47 -2.81
C VAL A 149 27.64 8.11 -3.29
N LEU A 150 26.99 7.12 -2.65
CA LEU A 150 25.62 6.71 -3.00
C LEU A 150 24.62 7.86 -2.90
N SER A 151 24.65 8.65 -1.83
CA SER A 151 23.76 9.81 -1.69
C SER A 151 23.98 10.84 -2.79
N SER A 152 25.23 11.02 -3.24
CA SER A 152 25.56 11.90 -4.37
C SER A 152 25.01 11.36 -5.68
N LEU A 153 25.16 10.06 -5.92
CA LEU A 153 24.64 9.38 -7.11
C LEU A 153 23.11 9.41 -7.16
N VAL A 154 22.43 9.10 -6.05
CA VAL A 154 20.96 9.18 -5.95
C VAL A 154 20.48 10.59 -6.24
N VAL A 155 21.06 11.61 -5.62
CA VAL A 155 20.67 13.01 -5.90
C VAL A 155 20.90 13.37 -7.36
N ARG A 156 22.03 12.95 -7.94
CA ARG A 156 22.40 13.30 -9.31
C ARG A 156 21.55 12.58 -10.37
N TYR A 157 21.20 11.32 -10.15
CA TYR A 157 20.62 10.47 -11.19
C TYR A 157 19.13 10.16 -10.98
N LEU A 158 18.68 10.04 -9.72
CA LEU A 158 17.28 9.79 -9.37
C LEU A 158 16.52 11.08 -9.01
N LEU A 159 17.17 12.04 -8.33
CA LEU A 159 16.53 13.28 -7.84
C LEU A 159 17.07 14.56 -8.49
N ASN A 160 17.46 14.49 -9.77
CA ASN A 160 17.95 15.68 -10.47
C ASN A 160 16.85 16.77 -10.56
N GLU A 161 17.25 18.01 -10.83
CA GLU A 161 16.35 19.18 -10.84
C GLU A 161 15.18 19.08 -11.84
N PHE A 162 15.28 18.23 -12.87
CA PHE A 162 14.20 18.02 -13.82
C PHE A 162 13.10 17.11 -13.26
N VAL A 163 13.45 16.19 -12.35
CA VAL A 163 12.51 15.27 -11.71
C VAL A 163 12.04 15.82 -10.36
N MET A 164 12.96 16.41 -9.59
CA MET A 164 12.71 16.95 -8.26
C MET A 164 13.13 18.43 -8.18
N PRO A 165 12.33 19.35 -8.75
CA PRO A 165 12.58 20.78 -8.64
C PRO A 165 12.54 21.25 -7.18
N GLU A 166 12.99 22.48 -6.92
CA GLU A 166 13.10 23.01 -5.55
C GLU A 166 11.76 22.98 -4.78
N SER A 167 10.64 23.19 -5.47
CA SER A 167 9.27 23.02 -4.95
C SER A 167 9.04 21.62 -4.38
N VAL A 168 9.26 20.58 -5.19
CA VAL A 168 9.11 19.17 -4.78
C VAL A 168 10.07 18.81 -3.65
N GLN A 169 11.32 19.27 -3.70
CA GLN A 169 12.28 19.06 -2.60
C GLN A 169 11.81 19.71 -1.29
N LYS A 170 11.24 20.92 -1.36
CA LYS A 170 10.70 21.62 -0.20
C LYS A 170 9.51 20.87 0.39
N GLN A 171 8.59 20.39 -0.45
CA GLN A 171 7.45 19.59 0.02
C GLN A 171 7.90 18.29 0.68
N MET A 172 8.88 17.60 0.09
CA MET A 172 9.43 16.38 0.69
C MET A 172 10.03 16.63 2.07
N ARG A 173 10.80 17.71 2.24
CA ARG A 173 11.37 18.08 3.55
C ARG A 173 10.29 18.36 4.59
N LYS A 174 9.23 19.08 4.20
CA LYS A 174 8.11 19.36 5.09
C LYS A 174 7.37 18.10 5.48
N THR A 175 7.12 17.21 4.52
CA THR A 175 6.51 15.91 4.79
C THR A 175 7.29 15.18 5.87
N LEU A 176 8.60 14.95 5.68
CA LEU A 176 9.42 14.22 6.65
C LEU A 176 9.45 14.90 8.02
N ALA A 177 9.48 16.23 8.07
CA ALA A 177 9.48 16.98 9.33
C ALA A 177 8.17 16.87 10.13
N PHE A 178 7.06 16.51 9.49
CA PHE A 178 5.74 16.41 10.13
C PHE A 178 5.25 14.96 10.33
N LEU A 179 6.00 13.93 9.91
CA LEU A 179 5.59 12.52 10.08
C LEU A 179 5.44 12.10 11.55
N ASP A 180 6.15 12.76 12.47
CA ASP A 180 6.02 12.53 13.91
C ASP A 180 4.69 13.07 14.49
N LEU A 181 3.99 13.95 13.76
CA LEU A 181 2.73 14.52 14.21
C LEU A 181 1.56 13.60 13.82
N ILE A 182 0.83 13.12 14.83
CA ILE A 182 -0.30 12.20 14.66
C ILE A 182 -1.38 12.78 13.71
N GLU A 183 -1.66 14.08 13.83
CA GLU A 183 -2.70 14.78 13.08
C GLU A 183 -2.26 15.26 11.68
N TYR A 184 -1.01 15.01 11.28
CA TYR A 184 -0.56 15.44 9.96
C TYR A 184 -1.33 14.74 8.84
N ASP A 185 -1.86 15.51 7.90
CA ASP A 185 -2.77 15.05 6.84
C ASP A 185 -2.07 14.62 5.54
N LEU A 186 -0.73 14.61 5.53
CA LEU A 186 0.09 14.36 4.34
C LEU A 186 -0.10 15.36 3.19
N SER A 187 -0.71 16.52 3.43
CA SER A 187 -0.96 17.55 2.40
C SER A 187 0.26 17.85 1.53
N HIS A 188 1.43 18.09 2.12
CA HIS A 188 2.66 18.35 1.37
C HIS A 188 3.11 17.14 0.53
N PHE A 189 2.91 15.92 1.03
CA PHE A 189 3.18 14.70 0.26
C PHE A 189 2.21 14.54 -0.89
N TYR A 190 0.94 14.86 -0.70
CA TYR A 190 -0.03 14.77 -1.78
C TYR A 190 0.25 15.81 -2.86
N GLU A 191 0.60 17.05 -2.48
CA GLU A 191 1.02 18.10 -3.41
C GLU A 191 2.26 17.70 -4.22
N LEU A 192 3.26 17.08 -3.60
CA LEU A 192 4.48 16.67 -4.32
C LEU A 192 4.20 15.53 -5.30
N ILE A 193 3.31 14.58 -4.98
CA ILE A 193 2.89 13.54 -5.91
C ILE A 193 2.11 14.14 -7.10
N GLU A 194 1.21 15.10 -6.86
CA GLU A 194 0.53 15.79 -7.96
C GLU A 194 1.51 16.53 -8.87
N GLU A 195 2.49 17.24 -8.29
CA GLU A 195 3.49 17.98 -9.05
C GLU A 195 4.37 17.04 -9.90
N ILE A 196 4.85 15.93 -9.32
CA ILE A 196 5.68 14.95 -10.04
C ILE A 196 4.87 14.28 -11.16
N LEU A 197 3.63 13.88 -10.92
CA LEU A 197 2.84 13.10 -11.88
C LEU A 197 2.07 13.92 -12.91
N PHE A 198 1.72 15.16 -12.62
CA PHE A 198 0.74 15.88 -13.45
C PHE A 198 1.16 17.29 -13.86
N ASN A 199 2.40 17.70 -13.59
CA ASN A 199 2.96 18.93 -14.12
C ASN A 199 3.57 18.71 -15.53
N ASP A 200 2.82 19.05 -16.57
CA ASP A 200 3.23 18.86 -17.98
C ASP A 200 4.58 19.52 -18.33
N ALA A 201 4.95 20.62 -17.64
CA ALA A 201 6.22 21.30 -17.84
C ALA A 201 7.42 20.45 -17.39
N LEU A 202 7.23 19.56 -16.41
CA LEU A 202 8.24 18.59 -15.97
C LEU A 202 8.27 17.37 -16.90
N HIS A 203 7.10 16.83 -17.26
CA HIS A 203 6.99 15.62 -18.11
C HIS A 203 7.59 15.78 -19.50
N GLY A 204 7.50 16.98 -20.10
CA GLY A 204 8.12 17.24 -21.40
C GLY A 204 9.64 17.06 -21.43
N LYS A 205 10.29 17.01 -20.26
CA LYS A 205 11.76 16.93 -20.12
C LYS A 205 12.25 15.63 -19.47
N VAL A 206 11.36 14.85 -18.87
CA VAL A 206 11.72 13.68 -18.04
C VAL A 206 11.17 12.40 -18.65
N LYS A 207 11.98 11.33 -18.64
CA LYS A 207 11.53 9.99 -19.07
C LYS A 207 10.56 9.41 -18.02
N PRO A 208 9.42 8.80 -18.45
CA PRO A 208 8.46 8.13 -17.57
C PRO A 208 9.07 7.24 -16.47
N LEU A 209 10.08 6.43 -16.80
CA LEU A 209 10.75 5.54 -15.85
C LEU A 209 11.45 6.29 -14.71
N LYS A 210 12.03 7.48 -14.98
CA LYS A 210 12.66 8.29 -13.94
C LYS A 210 11.63 8.89 -12.98
N THR A 211 10.47 9.28 -13.50
CA THR A 211 9.33 9.73 -12.69
C THR A 211 8.87 8.64 -11.73
N LEU A 212 8.65 7.42 -12.23
CA LEU A 212 8.20 6.29 -11.40
C LEU A 212 9.21 5.94 -10.29
N ARG A 213 10.51 5.87 -10.61
CA ARG A 213 11.56 5.62 -9.62
C ARG A 213 11.67 6.72 -8.57
N CYS A 214 11.47 7.98 -8.97
CA CYS A 214 11.46 9.09 -8.02
C CYS A 214 10.29 8.98 -7.04
N ILE A 215 9.10 8.58 -7.52
CA ILE A 215 7.93 8.35 -6.66
C ILE A 215 8.19 7.18 -5.70
N HIS A 216 8.76 6.09 -6.20
CA HIS A 216 9.12 4.95 -5.36
C HIS A 216 10.09 5.35 -4.25
N LEU A 217 11.14 6.11 -4.59
CA LEU A 217 12.07 6.66 -3.60
C LEU A 217 11.37 7.60 -2.60
N CYS A 218 10.45 8.47 -3.05
CA CYS A 218 9.69 9.34 -2.15
C CYS A 218 8.81 8.53 -1.19
N LEU A 219 8.17 7.46 -1.66
CA LEU A 219 7.39 6.55 -0.81
C LEU A 219 8.28 5.84 0.21
N ASN A 220 9.44 5.31 -0.20
CA ASN A 220 10.39 4.68 0.70
C ASN A 220 10.90 5.65 1.77
N LEU A 221 11.19 6.90 1.41
CA LEU A 221 11.55 7.93 2.39
C LEU A 221 10.41 8.13 3.41
N VAL A 222 9.15 8.24 2.99
CA VAL A 222 8.03 8.34 3.94
C VAL A 222 7.92 7.10 4.82
N TYR A 223 8.07 5.91 4.24
CA TYR A 223 7.98 4.64 4.96
C TYR A 223 9.04 4.53 6.06
N HIS A 224 10.32 4.70 5.74
CA HIS A 224 11.39 4.52 6.72
C HIS A 224 11.37 5.58 7.82
N TRP A 225 11.06 6.84 7.51
CA TRP A 225 10.85 7.86 8.56
C TRP A 225 9.63 7.56 9.42
N SER A 226 8.51 7.14 8.82
CA SER A 226 7.31 6.75 9.57
C SER A 226 7.59 5.57 10.50
N LYS A 227 8.44 4.63 10.08
CA LYS A 227 8.89 3.49 10.89
C LYS A 227 9.76 3.94 12.06
N GLU A 228 10.73 4.82 11.82
CA GLU A 228 11.60 5.38 12.88
C GLU A 228 10.83 6.23 13.89
N ALA A 229 9.89 7.05 13.40
CA ALA A 229 8.95 7.83 14.20
C ALA A 229 8.02 6.96 15.07
N GLY A 230 7.91 5.67 14.77
CA GLY A 230 6.91 4.80 15.36
C GLY A 230 5.49 5.20 14.96
N ASN A 231 5.28 5.73 13.75
CA ASN A 231 4.00 6.20 13.22
C ASN A 231 3.74 5.73 11.78
N LEU A 232 3.49 4.43 11.61
CA LEU A 232 3.27 3.80 10.30
C LEU A 232 1.95 4.20 9.60
N LYS A 233 1.00 4.86 10.26
CA LYS A 233 -0.29 5.22 9.64
C LYS A 233 -0.10 6.16 8.45
N HIS A 234 0.84 7.10 8.57
CA HIS A 234 1.22 8.00 7.48
C HIS A 234 1.80 7.24 6.28
N ALA A 235 2.60 6.21 6.49
CA ALA A 235 3.12 5.38 5.41
C ALA A 235 1.99 4.62 4.67
N VAL A 236 1.01 4.08 5.41
CA VAL A 236 -0.17 3.43 4.82
C VAL A 236 -0.91 4.42 3.91
N PHE A 237 -1.29 5.60 4.41
CA PHE A 237 -2.03 6.59 3.61
C PHE A 237 -1.21 7.14 2.43
N ALA A 238 0.09 7.35 2.61
CA ALA A 238 0.99 7.76 1.53
C ALA A 238 1.03 6.71 0.41
N SER A 239 1.16 5.42 0.76
CA SER A 239 1.24 4.32 -0.21
C SER A 239 -0.05 4.14 -1.01
N GLU A 240 -1.21 4.28 -0.37
CA GLU A 240 -2.50 4.27 -1.04
C GLU A 240 -2.68 5.46 -1.98
N ARG A 241 -2.31 6.66 -1.55
CA ARG A 241 -2.35 7.84 -2.42
C ARG A 241 -1.48 7.60 -3.65
N VAL A 242 -0.24 7.13 -3.46
CA VAL A 242 0.70 6.86 -4.55
C VAL A 242 0.11 5.89 -5.56
N ILE A 243 -0.41 4.73 -5.13
CA ILE A 243 -0.93 3.73 -6.07
C ILE A 243 -2.14 4.25 -6.85
N LEU A 244 -3.04 5.01 -6.22
CA LEU A 244 -4.19 5.61 -6.88
C LEU A 244 -3.77 6.66 -7.92
N ARG A 245 -2.86 7.58 -7.57
CA ARG A 245 -2.40 8.61 -8.51
C ARG A 245 -1.61 8.00 -9.67
N LEU A 246 -0.80 6.99 -9.41
CA LEU A 246 -0.07 6.24 -10.44
C LEU A 246 -1.02 5.54 -11.40
N TRP A 247 -2.05 4.88 -10.89
CA TRP A 247 -3.07 4.22 -11.72
C TRP A 247 -3.70 5.22 -12.69
N GLU A 248 -4.13 6.40 -12.19
CA GLU A 248 -4.66 7.45 -13.06
C GLU A 248 -3.65 7.90 -14.12
N TRP A 249 -2.40 8.15 -13.71
CA TRP A 249 -1.36 8.65 -14.59
C TRP A 249 -1.02 7.68 -15.72
N MET A 250 -0.88 6.39 -15.40
CA MET A 250 -0.59 5.33 -16.38
C MET A 250 -1.72 5.23 -17.43
N HIS A 251 -2.96 5.46 -17.02
CA HIS A 251 -4.14 5.40 -17.90
C HIS A 251 -4.45 6.73 -18.63
N ARG A 252 -3.58 7.75 -18.53
CA ARG A 252 -3.78 9.01 -19.28
C ARG A 252 -3.54 8.81 -20.76
N LYS A 253 -4.34 9.51 -21.57
CA LYS A 253 -4.15 9.57 -23.03
C LYS A 253 -2.75 10.04 -23.37
N GLY A 254 -2.02 9.25 -24.15
CA GLY A 254 -0.67 9.57 -24.63
C GLY A 254 0.46 8.91 -23.83
N VAL A 255 0.17 8.31 -22.66
CA VAL A 255 1.14 7.48 -21.95
C VAL A 255 1.16 6.10 -22.59
N LYS A 256 2.33 5.66 -23.05
CA LYS A 256 2.54 4.30 -23.55
C LYS A 256 3.19 3.49 -22.43
N ILE A 257 2.39 2.65 -21.77
CA ILE A 257 2.87 1.75 -20.74
C ILE A 257 3.63 0.60 -21.42
N ASP A 258 4.84 0.35 -20.95
CA ASP A 258 5.64 -0.82 -21.34
C ASP A 258 5.86 -1.77 -20.16
N LYS A 259 6.48 -2.91 -20.42
CA LYS A 259 6.77 -3.92 -19.39
C LYS A 259 7.61 -3.36 -18.23
N THR A 260 8.57 -2.49 -18.51
CA THR A 260 9.45 -1.90 -17.49
C THR A 260 8.68 -0.98 -16.56
N MET A 261 7.70 -0.23 -17.08
CA MET A 261 6.84 0.60 -16.25
C MET A 261 5.98 -0.24 -15.31
N TRP A 262 5.44 -1.37 -15.79
CA TRP A 262 4.73 -2.32 -14.95
C TRP A 262 5.63 -2.92 -13.87
N GLU A 263 6.87 -3.29 -14.18
CA GLU A 263 7.84 -3.79 -13.19
C GLU A 263 8.07 -2.78 -12.04
N ILE A 264 8.17 -1.47 -12.34
CA ILE A 264 8.30 -0.44 -11.30
C ILE A 264 6.98 -0.25 -10.54
N PHE A 265 5.84 -0.30 -11.22
CA PHE A 265 4.53 -0.25 -10.55
C PHE A 265 4.37 -1.38 -9.54
N TYR A 266 4.72 -2.62 -9.92
CA TYR A 266 4.70 -3.76 -9.01
C TYR A 266 5.71 -3.59 -7.86
N ALA A 267 6.89 -3.02 -8.10
CA ALA A 267 7.84 -2.74 -7.02
C ALA A 267 7.30 -1.72 -6.00
N ILE A 268 6.56 -0.69 -6.45
CA ILE A 268 5.87 0.26 -5.59
C ILE A 268 4.73 -0.43 -4.81
N ASP A 269 3.99 -1.31 -5.47
CA ASP A 269 2.93 -2.10 -4.87
C ASP A 269 3.45 -3.10 -3.81
N ASP A 270 4.63 -3.67 -4.03
CA ASP A 270 5.31 -4.53 -3.07
C ASP A 270 5.77 -3.73 -1.84
N THR A 271 6.31 -2.52 -2.01
CA THR A 271 6.60 -1.61 -0.89
C THR A 271 5.31 -1.29 -0.11
N ARG A 272 4.18 -1.07 -0.80
CA ARG A 272 2.87 -0.89 -0.14
C ARG A 272 2.47 -2.12 0.69
N ARG A 273 2.65 -3.34 0.17
CA ARG A 273 2.39 -4.58 0.90
C ARG A 273 3.30 -4.75 2.12
N GLU A 274 4.56 -4.33 2.02
CA GLU A 274 5.50 -4.35 3.14
C GLU A 274 5.07 -3.40 4.27
N ILE A 275 4.71 -2.15 3.91
CA ILE A 275 4.12 -1.18 4.84
C ILE A 275 2.89 -1.77 5.55
N ASN A 276 2.01 -2.40 4.77
CA ASN A 276 0.79 -3.03 5.27
C ASN A 276 1.09 -4.19 6.24
N TYR A 277 2.07 -5.02 5.92
CA TYR A 277 2.52 -6.11 6.79
C TYR A 277 3.02 -5.57 8.14
N GLU A 278 3.91 -4.57 8.13
CA GLU A 278 4.41 -3.97 9.37
C GLU A 278 3.31 -3.27 10.18
N TYR A 279 2.37 -2.64 9.50
CA TYR A 279 1.21 -2.03 10.15
C TYR A 279 0.36 -3.07 10.87
N ILE A 280 0.07 -4.21 10.24
CA ILE A 280 -0.64 -5.33 10.86
C ILE A 280 0.12 -5.84 12.09
N GLU A 281 1.44 -6.03 12.01
CA GLU A 281 2.23 -6.46 13.17
C GLU A 281 2.14 -5.48 14.32
N LYS A 282 2.21 -4.19 14.03
CA LYS A 282 2.14 -3.15 15.04
C LYS A 282 0.78 -3.09 15.72
N ILE A 283 -0.32 -3.22 14.97
CA ILE A 283 -1.67 -3.06 15.54
C ILE A 283 -2.21 -4.33 16.20
N THR A 284 -1.71 -5.51 15.83
CA THR A 284 -2.18 -6.81 16.32
C THR A 284 -2.32 -6.88 17.85
N PRO A 285 -1.31 -6.48 18.67
CA PRO A 285 -1.43 -6.56 20.13
C PRO A 285 -2.59 -5.74 20.69
N HIS A 286 -2.94 -4.62 20.06
CA HIS A 286 -4.06 -3.77 20.49
C HIS A 286 -5.41 -4.37 20.13
N CYS A 287 -5.53 -5.03 18.98
CA CYS A 287 -6.76 -5.71 18.56
C CYS A 287 -7.06 -6.96 19.42
N MET A 288 -6.04 -7.60 19.99
CA MET A 288 -6.19 -8.84 20.78
C MET A 288 -6.54 -8.62 22.25
N VAL A 289 -6.61 -7.36 22.69
CA VAL A 289 -6.95 -6.99 24.07
C VAL A 289 -8.27 -6.23 24.09
N ARG A 290 -9.09 -6.50 25.11
CA ARG A 290 -10.37 -5.80 25.32
C ARG A 290 -10.15 -4.29 25.37
N ASP A 291 -10.84 -3.59 24.48
CA ASP A 291 -10.78 -2.13 24.32
C ASP A 291 -9.34 -1.58 24.21
N GLY A 292 -8.43 -2.35 23.62
CA GLY A 292 -7.00 -2.03 23.53
C GLY A 292 -6.63 -0.79 22.72
N LEU A 293 -7.57 -0.27 21.92
CA LEU A 293 -7.42 1.00 21.18
C LEU A 293 -7.94 2.22 21.95
N SER A 294 -8.60 2.05 23.11
CA SER A 294 -9.20 3.16 23.87
C SER A 294 -8.19 4.21 24.36
N GLY A 295 -6.90 3.86 24.48
CA GLY A 295 -5.84 4.81 24.81
C GLY A 295 -5.55 5.85 23.72
N TYR A 296 -6.05 5.64 22.49
CA TYR A 296 -5.82 6.50 21.33
C TYR A 296 -7.09 7.29 20.93
N GLY A 297 -8.21 7.08 21.62
CA GLY A 297 -9.47 7.80 21.45
C GLY A 297 -10.18 7.85 22.80
N ALA A 298 -10.05 8.97 23.51
CA ALA A 298 -10.40 9.05 24.93
C ALA A 298 -11.90 9.22 25.19
N ASP A 299 -12.68 9.61 24.19
CA ASP A 299 -14.09 9.95 24.34
C ASP A 299 -15.01 9.08 23.50
N ARG A 300 -16.32 9.28 23.71
CA ARG A 300 -17.38 8.48 23.12
C ARG A 300 -17.57 8.72 21.62
N ILE A 301 -16.93 9.74 21.06
CA ILE A 301 -17.07 10.20 19.67
C ILE A 301 -15.86 9.76 18.85
N GLU A 302 -14.65 10.01 19.36
CA GLU A 302 -13.39 9.67 18.72
C GLU A 302 -13.16 8.16 18.66
N TYR A 303 -13.53 7.44 19.73
CA TYR A 303 -13.29 6.01 19.79
C TYR A 303 -14.00 5.19 18.69
N PRO A 304 -15.30 5.38 18.39
CA PRO A 304 -15.92 4.71 17.24
C PRO A 304 -15.21 5.06 15.93
N MET A 305 -14.95 6.35 15.66
CA MET A 305 -14.29 6.78 14.42
C MET A 305 -12.92 6.11 14.24
N LEU A 306 -12.10 6.09 15.29
CA LEU A 306 -10.82 5.40 15.30
C LEU A 306 -10.99 3.91 14.99
N VAL A 307 -11.91 3.23 15.68
CA VAL A 307 -12.08 1.78 15.50
C VAL A 307 -12.58 1.43 14.10
N PHE A 308 -13.50 2.21 13.53
CA PHE A 308 -13.95 2.00 12.15
C PHE A 308 -12.85 2.32 11.12
N GLU A 309 -12.00 3.34 11.35
CA GLU A 309 -10.80 3.58 10.55
C GLU A 309 -9.89 2.32 10.53
N GLN A 310 -9.67 1.71 11.70
CA GLN A 310 -8.84 0.51 11.80
C GLN A 310 -9.51 -0.73 11.17
N ILE A 311 -10.83 -0.88 11.29
CA ILE A 311 -11.59 -1.91 10.57
C ILE A 311 -11.33 -1.76 9.06
N GLY A 312 -11.45 -0.54 8.51
CA GLY A 312 -11.22 -0.27 7.10
C GLY A 312 -9.79 -0.59 6.66
N ILE A 313 -8.78 -0.14 7.41
CA ILE A 313 -7.36 -0.40 7.09
C ILE A 313 -7.06 -1.90 7.11
N ILE A 314 -7.41 -2.61 8.19
CA ILE A 314 -7.13 -4.05 8.32
C ILE A 314 -7.85 -4.85 7.23
N SER A 315 -9.09 -4.46 6.91
CA SER A 315 -9.88 -5.12 5.87
C SER A 315 -9.27 -4.92 4.49
N LEU A 316 -8.84 -3.70 4.16
CA LEU A 316 -8.12 -3.41 2.91
C LEU A 316 -6.86 -4.27 2.79
N ILE A 317 -6.07 -4.38 3.86
CA ILE A 317 -4.83 -5.18 3.87
C ILE A 317 -5.14 -6.65 3.60
N GLY A 318 -6.15 -7.23 4.25
CA GLY A 318 -6.53 -8.63 4.01
C GLY A 318 -7.05 -8.86 2.58
N LEU A 319 -7.85 -7.93 2.07
CA LEU A 319 -8.38 -8.00 0.70
C LEU A 319 -7.29 -7.86 -0.37
N ASP A 320 -6.26 -7.05 -0.12
CA ASP A 320 -5.09 -6.93 -1.01
C ASP A 320 -4.41 -8.28 -1.25
N PHE A 321 -4.15 -9.03 -0.17
CA PHE A 321 -3.56 -10.37 -0.28
C PHE A 321 -4.48 -11.38 -0.96
N ILE A 322 -5.80 -11.30 -0.73
CA ILE A 322 -6.79 -12.16 -1.40
C ILE A 322 -6.80 -11.89 -2.91
N TYR A 323 -6.89 -10.62 -3.32
CA TYR A 323 -6.94 -10.30 -4.74
C TYR A 323 -5.60 -10.53 -5.44
N ALA A 324 -4.48 -10.38 -4.73
CA ALA A 324 -3.17 -10.79 -5.25
C ALA A 324 -3.10 -12.31 -5.46
N GLU A 325 -3.71 -13.11 -4.57
CA GLU A 325 -3.78 -14.57 -4.73
C GLU A 325 -4.69 -14.96 -5.91
N ASP A 326 -5.87 -14.34 -6.03
CA ASP A 326 -6.81 -14.56 -7.13
C ASP A 326 -6.17 -14.31 -8.50
N ALA A 327 -5.23 -13.35 -8.59
CA ALA A 327 -4.55 -12.98 -9.82
C ALA A 327 -3.45 -13.97 -10.27
N LEU A 328 -3.00 -14.90 -9.42
CA LEU A 328 -1.88 -15.79 -9.74
C LEU A 328 -2.24 -16.99 -10.64
N GLU A 329 -3.52 -17.25 -10.93
CA GLU A 329 -4.00 -18.36 -11.80
C GLU A 329 -3.28 -19.71 -11.57
N GLN A 330 -2.86 -20.02 -10.34
CA GLN A 330 -2.17 -21.27 -10.00
C GLN A 330 -3.13 -22.31 -9.40
N ASP A 331 -3.00 -23.58 -9.83
CA ASP A 331 -3.78 -24.71 -9.32
C ASP A 331 -3.53 -24.97 -7.82
N GLU A 332 -2.36 -24.58 -7.30
CA GLU A 332 -2.04 -24.60 -5.87
C GLU A 332 -1.93 -23.17 -5.35
N GLY A 333 -2.74 -22.82 -4.35
CA GLY A 333 -2.77 -21.49 -3.75
C GLY A 333 -1.41 -21.07 -3.18
N ASN A 334 -1.07 -19.79 -3.32
CA ASN A 334 0.17 -19.27 -2.76
C ASN A 334 0.05 -19.20 -1.24
N SER A 335 0.65 -20.18 -0.56
CA SER A 335 0.58 -20.31 0.89
C SER A 335 0.96 -19.04 1.65
N TYR A 336 1.87 -18.21 1.11
CA TYR A 336 2.24 -16.94 1.75
C TYR A 336 1.10 -15.92 1.71
N LEU A 337 0.49 -15.69 0.54
CA LEU A 337 -0.58 -14.71 0.37
C LEU A 337 -1.82 -15.09 1.19
N ASN A 338 -2.23 -16.36 1.10
CA ASN A 338 -3.34 -16.87 1.91
C ASN A 338 -3.06 -16.74 3.42
N ASN A 339 -1.84 -17.06 3.88
CA ASN A 339 -1.47 -16.89 5.28
C ASN A 339 -1.56 -15.43 5.74
N MET A 340 -1.17 -14.47 4.89
CA MET A 340 -1.29 -13.04 5.21
C MET A 340 -2.74 -12.57 5.22
N ALA A 341 -3.58 -13.02 4.28
CA ALA A 341 -5.01 -12.77 4.30
C ALA A 341 -5.67 -13.32 5.58
N GLN A 342 -5.35 -14.57 5.95
CA GLN A 342 -5.83 -15.21 7.17
C GLN A 342 -5.37 -14.49 8.43
N LYS A 343 -4.13 -13.98 8.45
CA LYS A 343 -3.61 -13.17 9.54
C LYS A 343 -4.38 -11.86 9.70
N ALA A 344 -4.60 -11.11 8.61
CA ALA A 344 -5.39 -9.89 8.63
C ALA A 344 -6.83 -10.16 9.11
N ALA A 345 -7.47 -11.23 8.62
CA ALA A 345 -8.80 -11.64 9.07
C ALA A 345 -8.85 -12.02 10.55
N HIS A 346 -7.80 -12.67 11.07
CA HIS A 346 -7.68 -12.97 12.50
C HIS A 346 -7.58 -11.69 13.34
N VAL A 347 -6.80 -10.71 12.88
CA VAL A 347 -6.67 -9.40 13.54
C VAL A 347 -8.00 -8.64 13.53
N LEU A 348 -8.69 -8.62 12.38
CA LEU A 348 -10.03 -8.04 12.25
C LEU A 348 -11.05 -8.71 13.18
N GLN A 349 -11.05 -10.04 13.25
CA GLN A 349 -11.88 -10.79 14.20
C GLN A 349 -11.57 -10.39 15.64
N GLY A 350 -10.29 -10.29 16.01
CA GLY A 350 -9.86 -9.83 17.33
C GLY A 350 -10.40 -8.44 17.64
N LEU A 351 -10.25 -7.50 16.71
CA LEU A 351 -10.76 -6.14 16.83
C LEU A 351 -12.28 -6.13 17.08
N ILE A 352 -13.07 -6.80 16.25
CA ILE A 352 -14.54 -6.88 16.36
C ILE A 352 -14.99 -7.49 17.69
N LEU A 353 -14.34 -8.56 18.15
CA LEU A 353 -14.73 -9.27 19.36
C LEU A 353 -14.32 -8.54 20.64
N ASN A 354 -13.17 -7.87 20.62
CA ASN A 354 -12.60 -7.22 21.80
C ASN A 354 -13.04 -5.76 21.98
N HIS A 355 -13.59 -5.11 20.95
CA HIS A 355 -13.98 -3.71 20.98
C HIS A 355 -15.50 -3.60 20.78
N ASN A 356 -16.23 -3.36 21.87
CA ASN A 356 -17.70 -3.29 21.80
C ASN A 356 -18.18 -2.12 20.91
N ILE A 357 -17.34 -1.10 20.72
CA ILE A 357 -17.66 0.08 19.92
C ILE A 357 -17.85 -0.26 18.42
N CYS A 358 -17.31 -1.39 17.94
CA CYS A 358 -17.54 -1.90 16.58
C CYS A 358 -19.02 -2.15 16.26
N ARG A 359 -19.90 -2.18 17.27
CA ARG A 359 -21.34 -2.39 17.13
C ARG A 359 -22.12 -1.09 16.91
N PHE A 360 -21.45 0.06 17.01
CA PHE A 360 -22.07 1.39 17.03
C PHE A 360 -21.50 2.26 15.89
N PRO A 361 -21.90 2.02 14.63
CA PRO A 361 -21.57 2.95 13.56
C PRO A 361 -22.21 4.31 13.85
N VAL A 362 -21.41 5.38 13.75
CA VAL A 362 -21.86 6.75 14.00
C VAL A 362 -22.18 7.51 12.71
N TYR A 363 -21.56 7.10 11.60
CA TYR A 363 -21.84 7.61 10.26
C TYR A 363 -22.33 6.49 9.36
N ASP A 364 -23.18 6.86 8.41
CA ASP A 364 -23.64 5.97 7.35
C ASP A 364 -22.46 5.61 6.42
N SER A 365 -21.48 6.52 6.25
CA SER A 365 -20.23 6.27 5.51
C SER A 365 -19.36 5.15 6.08
N HIS A 366 -19.56 4.73 7.34
CA HIS A 366 -18.93 3.52 7.90
C HIS A 366 -19.32 2.26 7.12
N ILE A 367 -20.32 2.32 6.24
CA ILE A 367 -20.61 1.30 5.22
C ILE A 367 -19.34 0.84 4.49
N ASN A 368 -18.41 1.74 4.14
CA ASN A 368 -17.21 1.34 3.41
C ASN A 368 -16.33 0.39 4.25
N ASP A 369 -16.10 0.74 5.50
CA ASP A 369 -15.27 -0.04 6.42
C ASP A 369 -15.94 -1.39 6.74
N ILE A 370 -17.26 -1.36 6.98
CA ILE A 370 -18.06 -2.56 7.27
C ILE A 370 -18.10 -3.48 6.04
N SER A 371 -18.40 -2.97 4.85
CA SER A 371 -18.48 -3.78 3.62
C SER A 371 -17.18 -4.51 3.34
N MET A 372 -16.04 -3.81 3.39
CA MET A 372 -14.73 -4.45 3.18
C MET A 372 -14.46 -5.53 4.23
N ALA A 373 -14.81 -5.28 5.49
CA ALA A 373 -14.66 -6.25 6.57
C ALA A 373 -15.52 -7.50 6.36
N LEU A 374 -16.77 -7.34 5.94
CA LEU A 374 -17.67 -8.46 5.65
C LEU A 374 -17.14 -9.30 4.47
N ILE A 375 -16.64 -8.67 3.40
CA ILE A 375 -16.00 -9.37 2.28
C ILE A 375 -14.79 -10.17 2.77
N LEU A 376 -13.90 -9.56 3.56
CA LEU A 376 -12.72 -10.25 4.09
C LEU A 376 -13.11 -11.45 4.96
N LEU A 377 -14.05 -11.27 5.90
CA LEU A 377 -14.52 -12.34 6.77
C LEU A 377 -15.18 -13.47 5.97
N TYR A 378 -15.95 -13.16 4.93
CA TYR A 378 -16.56 -14.15 4.06
C TYR A 378 -15.50 -14.95 3.29
N ARG A 379 -14.58 -14.26 2.61
CA ARG A 379 -13.52 -14.87 1.79
C ARG A 379 -12.52 -15.69 2.62
N THR A 380 -12.39 -15.41 3.92
CA THR A 380 -11.54 -16.16 4.86
C THR A 380 -12.31 -17.15 5.74
N ASN A 381 -13.58 -17.42 5.43
CA ASN A 381 -14.44 -18.40 6.11
C ASN A 381 -14.67 -18.14 7.61
N ARG A 382 -14.85 -16.86 8.00
CA ARG A 382 -15.17 -16.41 9.36
C ARG A 382 -16.67 -16.14 9.53
N ILE A 383 -17.50 -17.05 9.01
CA ILE A 383 -18.95 -16.87 8.86
C ILE A 383 -19.66 -16.59 10.19
N GLU A 384 -19.31 -17.30 11.27
CA GLU A 384 -19.94 -17.11 12.59
C GLU A 384 -19.67 -15.73 13.19
N VAL A 385 -18.43 -15.24 13.06
CA VAL A 385 -18.04 -13.89 13.52
C VAL A 385 -18.82 -12.84 12.73
N MET A 386 -18.91 -13.04 11.42
CA MET A 386 -19.64 -12.16 10.51
C MET A 386 -21.13 -12.10 10.86
N LYS A 387 -21.80 -13.26 10.98
CA LYS A 387 -23.22 -13.33 11.38
C LYS A 387 -23.46 -12.66 12.72
N SER A 388 -22.62 -12.95 13.71
CA SER A 388 -22.70 -12.32 15.03
C SER A 388 -22.57 -10.80 14.92
N TRP A 389 -21.62 -10.28 14.13
CA TRP A 389 -21.40 -8.84 14.02
C TRP A 389 -22.53 -8.13 13.27
N ILE A 390 -23.01 -8.67 12.15
CA ILE A 390 -24.18 -8.14 11.42
C ILE A 390 -25.40 -8.05 12.34
N TYR A 391 -25.69 -9.11 13.10
CA TYR A 391 -26.78 -9.10 14.08
C TYR A 391 -26.62 -7.99 15.10
N GLN A 392 -25.41 -7.83 15.66
CA GLN A 392 -25.12 -6.76 16.62
C GLN A 392 -25.26 -5.36 16.02
N LEU A 393 -24.82 -5.14 14.77
CA LEU A 393 -24.99 -3.86 14.08
C LEU A 393 -26.47 -3.48 13.99
N PHE A 394 -27.32 -4.37 13.46
CA PHE A 394 -28.76 -4.11 13.37
C PHE A 394 -29.39 -3.87 14.76
N LEU A 395 -29.07 -4.75 15.72
CA LEU A 395 -29.59 -4.65 17.08
C LEU A 395 -29.24 -3.30 17.71
N HIS A 396 -28.00 -2.84 17.56
CA HIS A 396 -27.51 -1.62 18.18
C HIS A 396 -27.94 -0.34 17.46
N ILE A 397 -28.10 -0.37 16.13
CA ILE A 397 -28.72 0.74 15.38
C ILE A 397 -30.18 0.90 15.81
N GLY A 398 -30.96 -0.19 15.78
CA GLY A 398 -32.37 -0.17 16.19
C GLY A 398 -32.57 0.28 17.64
N ARG A 399 -31.83 -0.31 18.59
CA ARG A 399 -31.90 0.06 20.01
C ARG A 399 -31.37 1.46 20.29
N GLY A 400 -30.30 1.89 19.59
CA GLY A 400 -29.74 3.22 19.70
C GLY A 400 -30.78 4.28 19.38
N TYR A 401 -31.55 4.04 18.32
CA TYR A 401 -32.63 4.94 17.92
C TYR A 401 -33.79 4.91 18.92
N GLN A 402 -34.29 3.72 19.28
CA GLN A 402 -35.42 3.60 20.22
C GLN A 402 -35.15 4.21 21.60
N LEU A 403 -33.94 4.02 22.14
CA LEU A 403 -33.62 4.41 23.51
C LEU A 403 -33.06 5.83 23.62
N ARG A 404 -32.39 6.33 22.57
CA ARG A 404 -31.64 7.59 22.63
C ARG A 404 -31.85 8.51 21.42
N GLY A 405 -32.69 8.15 20.46
CA GLY A 405 -32.84 8.91 19.22
C GLY A 405 -31.56 8.95 18.37
N ARG A 406 -30.67 7.97 18.55
CA ARG A 406 -29.39 7.90 17.85
C ARG A 406 -29.48 6.98 16.64
N PHE A 407 -29.07 7.50 15.50
CA PHE A 407 -29.01 6.81 14.23
C PHE A 407 -27.71 7.22 13.51
N PRO A 408 -27.06 6.36 12.71
CA PRO A 408 -25.90 6.75 11.93
C PRO A 408 -26.20 7.99 11.08
N LEU A 409 -25.36 9.02 11.15
CA LEU A 409 -25.57 10.25 10.40
C LEU A 409 -25.25 10.04 8.92
N LEU A 410 -26.11 10.54 8.04
CA LEU A 410 -25.92 10.45 6.58
C LEU A 410 -24.73 11.29 6.08
N ASN A 411 -24.42 12.38 6.78
CA ASN A 411 -23.28 13.24 6.48
C ASN A 411 -22.11 12.93 7.45
N ASP A 412 -20.89 13.22 7.01
CA ASP A 412 -19.66 13.02 7.79
C ASP A 412 -19.20 14.34 8.45
N VAL A 413 -20.12 15.19 8.92
CA VAL A 413 -19.79 16.45 9.59
C VAL A 413 -19.60 16.19 11.08
N TYR A 414 -18.38 16.45 11.57
CA TYR A 414 -17.99 16.18 12.96
C TYR A 414 -18.84 16.95 13.99
N ASP A 415 -19.16 18.22 13.70
CA ASP A 415 -20.00 19.05 14.57
C ASP A 415 -21.42 18.46 14.72
N ASP A 416 -22.02 17.96 13.62
CA ASP A 416 -23.33 17.30 13.65
C ASP A 416 -23.30 16.03 14.51
N LEU A 417 -22.18 15.28 14.47
CA LEU A 417 -21.99 14.11 15.33
C LEU A 417 -21.90 14.50 16.82
N ILE A 418 -21.21 15.59 17.15
CA ILE A 418 -21.17 16.11 18.51
C ILE A 418 -22.59 16.47 18.98
N ASP A 419 -23.33 17.21 18.17
CA ASP A 419 -24.69 17.64 18.49
C ASP A 419 -25.63 16.44 18.70
N ALA A 420 -25.51 15.41 17.87
CA ALA A 420 -26.24 14.16 18.02
C ALA A 420 -25.86 13.38 19.29
N GLU A 421 -24.56 13.31 19.61
CA GLU A 421 -24.08 12.58 20.78
C GLU A 421 -24.42 13.27 22.11
N LEU A 422 -24.43 14.60 22.12
CA LEU A 422 -24.88 15.42 23.26
C LEU A 422 -26.41 15.50 23.40
N GLY A 423 -27.16 15.01 22.40
CA GLY A 423 -28.63 15.07 22.38
C GLY A 423 -29.18 16.47 22.15
N LEU A 424 -28.36 17.36 21.55
CA LEU A 424 -28.78 18.70 21.12
C LEU A 424 -29.60 18.63 19.83
N GLN A 425 -29.36 17.61 19.02
CA GLN A 425 -30.11 17.29 17.81
C GLN A 425 -30.43 15.79 17.78
N ASN A 426 -31.64 15.43 17.37
CA ASN A 426 -31.96 14.03 17.09
C ASN A 426 -31.36 13.67 15.73
N ALA A 427 -30.76 12.48 15.63
CA ALA A 427 -30.40 11.93 14.33
C ALA A 427 -31.69 11.61 13.56
N ASP A 428 -31.87 12.24 12.40
CA ASP A 428 -33.02 12.01 11.53
C ASP A 428 -32.78 10.73 10.72
N PRO A 429 -33.56 9.64 10.91
CA PRO A 429 -33.45 8.43 10.10
C PRO A 429 -34.12 8.64 8.74
N SER A 430 -33.84 9.75 8.06
CA SER A 430 -34.46 10.11 6.79
C SER A 430 -34.02 9.19 5.67
N SER A 431 -32.75 8.79 5.68
CA SER A 431 -32.14 7.96 4.64
C SER A 431 -30.99 7.13 5.19
N SER A 432 -30.72 5.97 4.59
CA SER A 432 -29.55 5.16 4.92
C SER A 432 -29.06 4.34 3.72
N THR A 433 -27.75 4.36 3.51
CA THR A 433 -27.03 3.46 2.61
C THR A 433 -26.51 2.21 3.32
N LEU A 434 -26.21 2.33 4.62
CA LEU A 434 -25.70 1.25 5.47
C LEU A 434 -26.69 0.11 5.64
N LEU A 435 -27.96 0.42 5.94
CA LEU A 435 -29.01 -0.58 6.15
C LEU A 435 -29.26 -1.49 4.94
N PRO A 436 -29.47 -0.98 3.70
CA PRO A 436 -29.70 -1.85 2.54
C PRO A 436 -28.47 -2.71 2.21
N MET A 437 -27.24 -2.20 2.36
CA MET A 437 -26.04 -3.03 2.18
C MET A 437 -25.99 -4.19 3.19
N LEU A 438 -26.23 -3.91 4.47
CA LEU A 438 -26.28 -4.96 5.51
C LEU A 438 -27.40 -5.98 5.25
N LEU A 439 -28.53 -5.53 4.68
CA LEU A 439 -29.64 -6.40 4.28
C LEU A 439 -29.22 -7.34 3.15
N GLU A 440 -28.46 -6.88 2.16
CA GLU A 440 -27.96 -7.75 1.09
C GLU A 440 -27.03 -8.85 1.59
N TRP A 441 -26.30 -8.61 2.68
CA TRP A 441 -25.52 -9.66 3.32
C TRP A 441 -26.37 -10.79 3.93
N THR A 442 -27.64 -10.53 4.26
CA THR A 442 -28.57 -11.61 4.64
C THR A 442 -28.88 -12.52 3.46
N ILE A 443 -28.90 -11.99 2.23
CA ILE A 443 -29.07 -12.78 0.99
C ILE A 443 -27.84 -13.65 0.75
N ILE A 444 -26.64 -13.05 0.80
CA ILE A 444 -25.37 -13.75 0.61
C ILE A 444 -25.25 -14.92 1.60
N LEU A 445 -25.66 -14.70 2.86
CA LEU A 445 -25.60 -15.70 3.93
C LEU A 445 -26.78 -16.67 3.99
N ASN A 446 -27.75 -16.53 3.08
CA ASN A 446 -29.01 -17.27 3.09
C ASN A 446 -29.71 -17.24 4.47
N TRP A 447 -29.84 -16.05 5.06
CA TRP A 447 -30.26 -15.85 6.45
C TRP A 447 -31.63 -15.17 6.57
N SER A 448 -32.68 -15.90 6.19
CA SER A 448 -34.06 -15.41 6.13
C SER A 448 -34.60 -14.91 7.49
N GLU A 449 -34.20 -15.53 8.59
CA GLU A 449 -34.60 -15.12 9.95
C GLU A 449 -34.12 -13.70 10.28
N GLN A 450 -32.87 -13.39 9.92
CA GLN A 450 -32.29 -12.08 10.13
C GLN A 450 -32.93 -11.03 9.22
N TYR A 451 -33.23 -11.41 7.97
CA TYR A 451 -33.98 -10.55 7.05
C TYR A 451 -35.32 -10.13 7.65
N ASN A 452 -36.12 -11.09 8.14
CA ASN A 452 -37.42 -10.81 8.73
C ASN A 452 -37.32 -9.91 9.97
N TYR A 453 -36.33 -10.13 10.83
CA TYR A 453 -36.08 -9.26 11.98
C TYR A 453 -35.79 -7.81 11.57
N VAL A 454 -34.97 -7.62 10.53
CA VAL A 454 -34.60 -6.29 10.04
C VAL A 454 -35.76 -5.62 9.31
N TYR A 455 -36.54 -6.39 8.54
CA TYR A 455 -37.78 -5.93 7.91
C TYR A 455 -38.73 -5.33 8.97
N GLU A 456 -39.00 -6.09 10.04
CA GLU A 456 -39.82 -5.60 11.17
C GLU A 456 -39.20 -4.37 11.84
N MET A 457 -37.87 -4.37 12.07
CA MET A 457 -37.18 -3.20 12.63
C MET A 457 -37.40 -1.96 11.76
N ILE A 458 -37.20 -2.04 10.45
CA ILE A 458 -37.31 -0.89 9.55
C ILE A 458 -38.75 -0.35 9.55
N HIS A 459 -39.75 -1.22 9.43
CA HIS A 459 -41.15 -0.80 9.38
C HIS A 459 -41.72 -0.32 10.72
N LEU A 460 -41.33 -0.93 11.83
CA LEU A 460 -41.90 -0.63 13.15
C LEU A 460 -41.12 0.43 13.93
N ILE A 461 -39.80 0.53 13.72
CA ILE A 461 -38.92 1.40 14.50
C ILE A 461 -38.59 2.69 13.76
N PHE A 462 -38.13 2.60 12.52
CA PHE A 462 -37.74 3.78 11.74
C PHE A 462 -38.92 4.38 10.96
N GLY A 463 -39.88 3.55 10.55
CA GLY A 463 -41.12 3.95 9.89
C GLY A 463 -40.94 4.30 8.42
N LYS A 464 -40.25 5.41 8.10
CA LYS A 464 -40.02 5.89 6.73
C LYS A 464 -38.56 6.29 6.49
N VAL A 465 -37.64 5.37 6.72
CA VAL A 465 -36.24 5.54 6.28
C VAL A 465 -36.16 5.26 4.78
N ASP A 466 -35.58 6.20 4.03
CA ASP A 466 -35.30 6.03 2.61
C ASP A 466 -34.05 5.16 2.43
N LEU A 467 -34.23 3.91 2.00
CA LEU A 467 -33.14 2.98 1.77
C LEU A 467 -32.51 3.26 0.40
N GLN A 468 -31.19 3.43 0.37
CA GLN A 468 -30.46 3.89 -0.80
C GLN A 468 -29.23 3.01 -1.12
N ILE A 469 -28.96 2.77 -2.41
CA ILE A 469 -27.73 2.11 -2.86
C ILE A 469 -27.13 2.95 -4.00
N TRP A 470 -25.83 3.25 -3.87
CA TRP A 470 -25.10 4.02 -4.87
C TRP A 470 -24.42 3.08 -5.87
N PHE A 471 -24.52 3.40 -7.16
CA PHE A 471 -23.90 2.68 -8.27
C PHE A 471 -23.01 3.59 -9.09
N ALA A 472 -21.92 3.03 -9.62
CA ALA A 472 -21.05 3.77 -10.54
C ALA A 472 -21.72 3.99 -11.90
N ASP A 473 -21.44 5.15 -12.50
CA ASP A 473 -21.79 5.50 -13.88
C ASP A 473 -20.53 5.59 -14.77
N GLU A 474 -20.74 5.87 -16.06
CA GLU A 474 -19.69 6.06 -17.06
C GLU A 474 -18.74 7.25 -16.81
N HIS A 475 -19.02 8.11 -15.81
CA HIS A 475 -18.20 9.26 -15.46
C HIS A 475 -17.44 9.06 -14.15
N THR A 476 -17.80 8.05 -13.37
CA THR A 476 -17.31 7.79 -12.02
C THR A 476 -15.81 7.66 -11.97
N GLU A 477 -15.23 6.91 -12.90
CA GLU A 477 -13.80 6.65 -12.95
C GLU A 477 -12.93 7.92 -12.98
N LYS A 478 -13.45 9.03 -13.53
CA LYS A 478 -12.72 10.32 -13.57
C LYS A 478 -12.40 10.88 -12.18
N TYR A 479 -13.08 10.41 -11.14
CA TYR A 479 -12.96 10.90 -9.77
C TYR A 479 -12.27 9.90 -8.83
N LEU A 480 -12.46 8.59 -9.06
CA LEU A 480 -12.02 7.52 -8.14
C LEU A 480 -10.57 7.61 -7.69
N TYR A 481 -9.68 8.10 -8.54
CA TYR A 481 -8.25 8.10 -8.24
C TYR A 481 -7.75 9.39 -7.58
N ARG A 482 -8.62 10.39 -7.36
CA ARG A 482 -8.21 11.71 -6.83
C ARG A 482 -9.05 12.24 -5.67
N LYS A 483 -10.33 11.87 -5.60
CA LYS A 483 -11.30 12.33 -4.58
C LYS A 483 -12.53 11.42 -4.53
N SER A 484 -13.44 11.68 -3.60
CA SER A 484 -14.72 10.97 -3.52
C SER A 484 -15.54 11.18 -4.80
N ALA A 485 -16.10 10.10 -5.35
CA ALA A 485 -16.99 10.18 -6.50
C ALA A 485 -18.46 10.45 -6.11
N LEU A 486 -18.83 10.26 -4.83
CA LEU A 486 -20.21 10.26 -4.33
C LEU A 486 -21.03 11.49 -4.80
N PHE A 487 -20.46 12.69 -4.69
CA PHE A 487 -21.14 13.94 -5.01
C PHE A 487 -20.84 14.46 -6.43
N ASN A 488 -20.03 13.74 -7.21
CA ASN A 488 -19.56 14.20 -8.52
C ASN A 488 -20.01 13.32 -9.70
N SER A 489 -20.49 12.11 -9.42
CA SER A 489 -20.92 11.12 -10.40
C SER A 489 -21.69 9.99 -9.72
N GLY A 490 -22.15 9.03 -10.53
CA GLY A 490 -22.86 7.85 -10.09
C GLY A 490 -24.37 8.08 -10.01
N VAL A 491 -25.09 7.00 -9.74
CA VAL A 491 -26.54 7.00 -9.63
C VAL A 491 -26.91 6.41 -8.28
N MET A 492 -27.77 7.12 -7.55
CA MET A 492 -28.36 6.61 -6.31
C MET A 492 -29.69 5.94 -6.65
N LEU A 493 -29.79 4.64 -6.42
CA LEU A 493 -31.08 3.97 -6.31
C LEU A 493 -31.67 4.36 -4.96
N THR A 494 -32.78 5.10 -4.99
CA THR A 494 -33.46 5.61 -3.79
C THR A 494 -34.80 4.92 -3.60
N SER A 495 -35.36 5.01 -2.39
CA SER A 495 -36.70 4.53 -2.08
C SER A 495 -36.89 3.05 -2.36
N ILE A 496 -35.88 2.27 -1.99
CA ILE A 496 -35.92 0.80 -2.06
C ILE A 496 -37.03 0.30 -1.15
N GLU A 497 -38.10 -0.23 -1.75
CA GLU A 497 -39.19 -0.88 -1.03
C GLU A 497 -38.83 -2.33 -0.72
N LEU A 498 -38.69 -2.66 0.57
CA LEU A 498 -38.40 -4.03 0.99
C LEU A 498 -39.63 -4.92 0.79
N PRO A 499 -39.52 -6.05 0.08
CA PRO A 499 -40.63 -6.99 -0.03
C PRO A 499 -40.81 -7.79 1.27
N GLU A 500 -42.03 -8.25 1.57
CA GLU A 500 -42.28 -9.05 2.78
C GLU A 500 -41.49 -10.37 2.82
N GLY A 501 -41.25 -10.98 1.66
CA GLY A 501 -40.56 -12.27 1.55
C GLY A 501 -39.08 -12.15 1.21
N PHE A 502 -38.25 -12.88 1.97
CA PHE A 502 -36.81 -13.01 1.72
C PHE A 502 -36.45 -13.41 0.28
N GLU A 503 -37.16 -14.39 -0.30
CA GLU A 503 -36.89 -14.82 -1.69
C GLU A 503 -37.26 -13.76 -2.73
N GLN A 504 -38.27 -12.93 -2.46
CA GLN A 504 -38.62 -11.82 -3.35
C GLN A 504 -37.52 -10.75 -3.31
N TYR A 505 -36.95 -10.48 -2.12
CA TYR A 505 -35.83 -9.58 -1.98
C TYR A 505 -34.57 -10.13 -2.69
N ARG A 506 -34.30 -11.42 -2.55
CA ARG A 506 -33.21 -12.11 -3.29
C ARG A 506 -33.36 -11.92 -4.80
N ILE A 507 -34.54 -12.13 -5.37
CA ILE A 507 -34.81 -11.95 -6.80
C ILE A 507 -34.57 -10.48 -7.21
N MET A 508 -35.14 -9.53 -6.46
CA MET A 508 -34.97 -8.09 -6.71
C MET A 508 -33.50 -7.68 -6.80
N VAL A 509 -32.68 -8.09 -5.81
CA VAL A 509 -31.24 -7.76 -5.78
C VAL A 509 -30.47 -8.40 -6.93
N CYS A 510 -30.84 -9.62 -7.36
CA CYS A 510 -30.21 -10.31 -8.49
C CYS A 510 -30.58 -9.71 -9.86
N GLU A 511 -31.78 -9.15 -10.00
CA GLU A 511 -32.22 -8.50 -11.24
C GLU A 511 -31.63 -7.09 -11.40
N GLU A 512 -31.33 -6.43 -10.28
CA GLU A 512 -30.62 -5.15 -10.24
C GLU A 512 -29.10 -5.34 -10.42
N ILE A 513 -28.61 -5.59 -11.64
CA ILE A 513 -27.16 -5.56 -11.90
C ILE A 513 -26.76 -4.16 -12.39
N GLY A 514 -25.88 -3.50 -11.64
CA GLY A 514 -25.25 -2.23 -12.05
C GLY A 514 -24.44 -2.43 -13.33
N THR A 515 -24.94 -1.93 -14.46
CA THR A 515 -24.44 -2.30 -15.80
C THR A 515 -23.09 -1.67 -16.18
N ASN A 516 -22.55 -0.74 -15.39
CA ASN A 516 -21.36 0.04 -15.77
C ASN A 516 -20.13 -0.22 -14.89
N GLU A 517 -20.27 -0.92 -13.76
CA GLU A 517 -19.16 -1.15 -12.84
C GLU A 517 -18.07 -2.04 -13.46
N GLU A 518 -18.47 -2.99 -14.31
CA GLU A 518 -17.55 -3.88 -15.03
C GLU A 518 -16.66 -3.14 -16.04
N GLU A 519 -17.06 -1.94 -16.46
CA GLU A 519 -16.35 -1.17 -17.48
C GLU A 519 -15.17 -0.36 -16.94
N ILE A 520 -15.02 -0.27 -15.61
CA ILE A 520 -13.99 0.53 -14.94
C ILE A 520 -12.62 -0.13 -15.09
N SER A 521 -11.57 0.65 -15.38
CA SER A 521 -10.26 0.11 -15.78
C SER A 521 -9.69 -0.92 -14.80
N PHE A 522 -9.76 -0.68 -13.49
CA PHE A 522 -9.23 -1.63 -12.51
C PHE A 522 -10.01 -2.95 -12.45
N ILE A 523 -11.27 -3.00 -12.86
CA ILE A 523 -12.02 -4.26 -12.99
C ILE A 523 -11.63 -4.95 -14.29
N LYS A 524 -11.57 -4.21 -15.40
CA LYS A 524 -11.17 -4.73 -16.72
C LYS A 524 -9.76 -5.31 -16.75
N GLU A 525 -8.84 -4.68 -16.03
CA GLU A 525 -7.43 -5.08 -15.97
C GLU A 525 -7.13 -6.05 -14.82
N SER A 526 -8.16 -6.56 -14.12
CA SER A 526 -8.02 -7.51 -13.01
C SER A 526 -7.20 -6.98 -11.82
N PHE A 527 -7.35 -5.68 -11.50
CA PHE A 527 -6.78 -5.02 -10.32
C PHE A 527 -7.88 -4.50 -9.36
N PRO A 528 -8.84 -5.33 -8.90
CA PRO A 528 -9.94 -4.89 -8.05
C PRO A 528 -9.46 -4.20 -6.75
N ILE A 529 -8.25 -4.51 -6.27
CA ILE A 529 -7.68 -3.84 -5.10
C ILE A 529 -7.58 -2.31 -5.27
N ILE A 530 -7.34 -1.79 -6.47
CA ILE A 530 -7.28 -0.34 -6.72
C ILE A 530 -8.63 0.32 -6.41
N GLY A 531 -9.74 -0.35 -6.71
CA GLY A 531 -11.08 0.09 -6.33
C GLY A 531 -11.25 0.14 -4.82
N VAL A 532 -10.88 -0.95 -4.12
CA VAL A 532 -10.99 -1.02 -2.64
C VAL A 532 -10.14 0.06 -1.96
N VAL A 533 -8.91 0.30 -2.44
CA VAL A 533 -8.06 1.39 -1.96
C VAL A 533 -8.77 2.74 -2.15
N SER A 534 -9.36 2.99 -3.32
CA SER A 534 -10.12 4.22 -3.61
C SER A 534 -11.32 4.41 -2.68
N PHE A 535 -12.13 3.37 -2.48
CA PHE A 535 -13.34 3.43 -1.65
C PHE A 535 -12.99 3.79 -0.20
N ARG A 536 -11.93 3.18 0.35
CA ARG A 536 -11.47 3.49 1.71
C ARG A 536 -10.85 4.88 1.78
N HIS A 537 -9.87 5.16 0.91
CA HIS A 537 -9.03 6.36 0.99
C HIS A 537 -9.82 7.65 0.72
N PHE A 538 -10.76 7.62 -0.23
CA PHE A 538 -11.57 8.79 -0.59
C PHE A 538 -13.00 8.75 -0.10
N ARG A 539 -13.42 7.69 0.60
CA ARG A 539 -14.81 7.50 1.05
C ARG A 539 -15.81 7.54 -0.12
N THR A 540 -15.42 7.05 -1.30
CA THR A 540 -16.39 6.72 -2.36
C THR A 540 -17.15 5.46 -1.93
N PRO A 541 -18.48 5.38 -2.05
CA PRO A 541 -19.22 4.17 -1.73
C PRO A 541 -18.61 2.94 -2.42
N ILE A 542 -18.44 1.87 -1.67
CA ILE A 542 -18.02 0.59 -2.25
C ILE A 542 -19.05 0.14 -3.30
N PHE A 543 -18.56 -0.35 -4.44
CA PHE A 543 -19.45 -0.74 -5.53
C PHE A 543 -20.17 -2.07 -5.22
N PRO A 544 -21.49 -2.15 -5.43
CA PRO A 544 -22.27 -3.37 -5.24
C PRO A 544 -21.70 -4.63 -5.88
N ILE A 545 -21.02 -4.50 -7.01
CA ILE A 545 -20.37 -5.64 -7.67
C ILE A 545 -19.39 -6.43 -6.76
N TYR A 546 -18.79 -5.79 -5.75
CA TYR A 546 -17.82 -6.43 -4.85
C TYR A 546 -18.45 -7.47 -3.92
N TRP A 547 -19.70 -7.27 -3.48
CA TRP A 547 -20.40 -8.23 -2.63
C TRP A 547 -21.51 -8.97 -3.37
N ARG A 548 -22.21 -8.36 -4.33
CA ARG A 548 -23.29 -9.02 -5.08
C ARG A 548 -22.79 -10.20 -5.93
N ARG A 549 -21.54 -10.18 -6.40
CA ARG A 549 -20.92 -11.36 -7.06
C ARG A 549 -20.80 -12.59 -6.14
N LEU A 550 -20.84 -12.40 -4.81
CA LEU A 550 -20.83 -13.48 -3.83
C LEU A 550 -22.18 -14.18 -3.70
N ILE A 551 -23.28 -13.58 -4.17
CA ILE A 551 -24.61 -14.20 -4.19
C ILE A 551 -24.61 -15.42 -5.12
N ASN A 552 -23.92 -15.32 -6.26
CA ASN A 552 -23.88 -16.35 -7.30
C ASN A 552 -22.89 -17.50 -7.02
N SER A 553 -22.00 -17.36 -6.03
CA SER A 553 -21.04 -18.44 -5.67
C SER A 553 -21.63 -19.51 -4.74
N ASN A 554 -22.88 -19.32 -4.30
CA ASN A 554 -23.64 -20.27 -3.48
C ASN A 554 -24.69 -21.07 -4.27
N LEU A 555 -24.72 -20.92 -5.60
CA LEU A 555 -25.46 -21.76 -6.56
C LEU A 555 -24.48 -22.70 -7.28
#